data_AF-A0A7W5B2T5-F1
#
_entry.id   AF-A0A7W5B2T5-F1
#
_cell.length_a   1.000
_cell.length_b   1.000
_cell.length_c   1.000
_cell.angle_alpha   90.00
_cell.angle_beta   90.00
_cell.angle_gamma   90.00
#
_symmetry.space_group_name_H-M   'P 1'
#
loop_
_entity.id
_entity.type
_entity.pdbx_description
1 polymer ?
#
loop_
_entity_poly.entity_id
_entity_poly.type
_entity_poly.pdbx_seq_one_letter_code
_entity_poly.pdbx_strand_id
1 'polypeptide(L)'
;MLIIRSLVLVIRHFFAGSIYLSSALPIREFQRATEVNFVPQFIFYPMLFTWFILLFPDKRSLFTKIMHYILFVSIMVWFIYFTAKYSDIYKFLGGTEFSRLANGYVRNFLQFAGCHLYISWFFKKEIVAEE
;
A
#
# COMPACT_ATOMS: atom_id res chain seq x y z
N MET A 1 -21.65 0.56 8.27
CA MET A 1 -20.95 -0.44 9.10
C MET A 1 -20.40 -1.63 8.28
N LEU A 2 -21.00 -1.97 7.13
CA LEU A 2 -20.51 -3.00 6.18
C LEU A 2 -19.11 -2.71 5.59
N ILE A 3 -18.83 -1.46 5.19
CA ILE A 3 -17.56 -1.07 4.56
C ILE A 3 -16.34 -1.37 5.46
N ILE A 4 -16.47 -1.18 6.78
CA ILE A 4 -15.38 -1.41 7.73
C ILE A 4 -15.08 -2.91 7.88
N ARG A 5 -16.11 -3.77 7.89
CA ARG A 5 -15.93 -5.23 7.97
C ARG A 5 -15.28 -5.79 6.70
N SER A 6 -15.71 -5.33 5.54
CA SER A 6 -15.14 -5.78 4.26
C SER A 6 -13.73 -5.24 4.04
N LEU A 7 -13.41 -4.04 4.54
CA LEU A 7 -12.04 -3.51 4.53
C LEU A 7 -11.09 -4.33 5.43
N VAL A 8 -11.57 -4.76 6.60
CA VAL A 8 -10.85 -5.69 7.49
C VAL A 8 -10.64 -7.05 6.82
N LEU A 9 -11.61 -7.55 6.04
CA LEU A 9 -11.49 -8.81 5.29
C LEU A 9 -10.49 -8.71 4.13
N VAL A 10 -10.48 -7.61 3.38
CA VAL A 10 -9.51 -7.36 2.31
C VAL A 10 -8.10 -7.23 2.86
N ILE A 11 -7.91 -6.50 3.97
CA ILE A 11 -6.63 -6.46 4.68
C ILE A 11 -6.25 -7.88 5.13
N ARG A 12 -7.18 -8.62 5.73
CA ARG A 12 -6.88 -9.98 6.19
C ARG A 12 -6.52 -10.92 5.03
N HIS A 13 -7.15 -10.82 3.86
CA HIS A 13 -6.84 -11.69 2.72
C HIS A 13 -5.57 -11.28 1.96
N PHE A 14 -5.32 -9.99 1.80
CA PHE A 14 -4.09 -9.49 1.18
C PHE A 14 -2.85 -9.81 2.03
N PHE A 15 -3.01 -9.87 3.35
CA PHE A 15 -1.94 -10.25 4.29
C PHE A 15 -1.93 -11.75 4.67
N ALA A 16 -3.03 -12.50 4.50
CA ALA A 16 -3.11 -13.92 4.87
C ALA A 16 -2.22 -14.85 4.03
N GLY A 17 -1.82 -14.43 2.83
CA GLY A 17 -0.81 -15.16 2.04
C GLY A 17 0.56 -15.28 2.72
N SER A 18 0.80 -14.50 3.79
CA SER A 18 2.06 -14.50 4.55
C SER A 18 1.94 -15.08 5.96
N ILE A 19 0.76 -15.52 6.42
CA ILE A 19 0.48 -15.76 7.86
C ILE A 19 0.43 -17.25 8.25
N TYR A 20 0.29 -18.19 7.31
CA TYR A 20 0.14 -19.62 7.66
C TYR A 20 1.46 -20.39 7.93
N LEU A 21 2.55 -19.69 8.25
CA LEU A 21 3.82 -20.32 8.68
C LEU A 21 4.38 -19.71 9.99
N SER A 22 3.52 -19.23 10.89
CA SER A 22 3.95 -18.42 12.05
C SER A 22 3.24 -18.77 13.37
N SER A 23 2.68 -19.97 13.52
CA SER A 23 2.23 -20.43 14.85
C SER A 23 3.39 -20.76 15.81
N ALA A 24 4.64 -20.52 15.38
CA ALA A 24 5.84 -20.60 16.21
C ALA A 24 6.86 -19.54 15.77
N LEU A 25 6.64 -18.25 16.09
CA LEU A 25 7.72 -17.27 16.04
C LEU A 25 7.86 -16.55 17.38
N PRO A 26 8.95 -16.80 18.13
CA PRO A 26 9.21 -16.09 19.36
C PRO A 26 9.57 -14.65 18.99
N ILE A 27 9.10 -13.72 19.80
CA ILE A 27 9.36 -12.27 19.73
C ILE A 27 10.89 -11.92 19.72
N ARG A 28 11.77 -12.93 19.87
CA ARG A 28 13.24 -12.81 19.87
C ARG A 28 13.92 -12.84 18.48
N GLU A 29 13.31 -13.33 17.41
CA GLU A 29 14.02 -13.42 16.11
C GLU A 29 13.94 -12.13 15.26
N PHE A 30 13.16 -11.15 15.67
CA PHE A 30 12.97 -9.90 14.94
C PHE A 30 13.71 -8.70 15.53
N GLN A 31 14.79 -8.90 16.29
CA GLN A 31 15.58 -7.76 16.78
C GLN A 31 16.06 -6.85 15.64
N ARG A 32 16.37 -7.40 14.45
CA ARG A 32 16.72 -6.62 13.25
C ARG A 32 15.54 -6.12 12.41
N ALA A 33 14.36 -6.73 12.51
CA ALA A 33 13.18 -6.27 11.76
C ALA A 33 12.46 -5.10 12.43
N THR A 34 12.78 -4.83 13.70
CA THR A 34 12.19 -3.74 14.49
C THR A 34 12.82 -2.38 14.17
N GLU A 35 14.02 -2.34 13.54
CA GLU A 35 14.87 -1.15 13.63
C GLU A 35 14.53 0.00 12.67
N VAL A 36 13.87 -0.21 11.52
CA VAL A 36 13.57 0.92 10.60
C VAL A 36 12.27 0.75 9.77
N ASN A 37 11.87 -0.48 9.45
CA ASN A 37 10.83 -0.73 8.43
C ASN A 37 9.48 -1.21 8.95
N PHE A 38 9.33 -1.49 10.25
CA PHE A 38 8.07 -2.02 10.80
C PHE A 38 6.92 -1.01 10.68
N VAL A 39 7.10 0.21 11.16
CA VAL A 39 6.04 1.24 11.15
C VAL A 39 5.58 1.60 9.72
N PRO A 40 6.49 1.81 8.74
CA PRO A 40 6.09 2.02 7.36
C PRO A 40 5.26 0.87 6.77
N GLN A 41 5.71 -0.37 6.95
CA GLN A 41 5.12 -1.54 6.29
C GLN A 41 3.78 -1.98 6.92
N PHE A 42 3.66 -1.90 8.25
CA PHE A 42 2.51 -2.45 8.96
C PHE A 42 1.44 -1.42 9.30
N ILE A 43 1.79 -0.12 9.36
CA ILE A 43 0.85 0.93 9.77
C ILE A 43 0.67 1.94 8.65
N PHE A 44 1.76 2.56 8.18
CA PHE A 44 1.66 3.69 7.27
C PHE A 44 1.14 3.29 5.88
N TYR A 45 1.69 2.23 5.27
CA TYR A 45 1.26 1.81 3.94
C TYR A 45 -0.19 1.33 3.93
N PRO A 46 -0.65 0.42 4.83
CA PRO A 46 -2.05 0.01 4.87
C PRO A 46 -3.01 1.18 5.11
N MET A 47 -2.63 2.13 5.97
CA MET A 47 -3.41 3.36 6.20
C MET A 47 -3.55 4.18 4.92
N LEU A 48 -2.44 4.39 4.20
CA LEU A 48 -2.42 5.17 2.96
C LEU A 48 -3.27 4.53 1.87
N PHE A 49 -3.18 3.20 1.68
CA PHE A 49 -4.03 2.46 0.73
C PHE A 49 -5.51 2.51 1.12
N THR A 50 -5.80 2.40 2.42
CA THR A 50 -7.18 2.53 2.93
C THR A 50 -7.75 3.90 2.63
N TRP A 51 -7.01 4.97 2.91
CA TRP A 51 -7.44 6.33 2.60
C TRP A 51 -7.61 6.58 1.12
N PHE A 52 -6.72 6.05 0.29
CA PHE A 52 -6.82 6.15 -1.16
C PHE A 52 -8.17 5.58 -1.66
N ILE A 53 -8.58 4.41 -1.16
CA ILE A 53 -9.84 3.77 -1.55
C ILE A 53 -11.05 4.50 -0.97
N LEU A 54 -11.02 4.87 0.31
CA LEU A 54 -12.14 5.55 0.97
C LEU A 54 -12.46 6.91 0.33
N LEU A 55 -11.43 7.61 -0.15
CA LEU A 55 -11.57 8.92 -0.79
C LEU A 55 -11.63 8.82 -2.32
N PHE A 56 -11.68 7.61 -2.89
CA PHE A 56 -11.63 7.45 -4.33
C PHE A 56 -12.88 8.05 -5.00
N PRO A 57 -12.73 8.96 -5.98
CA PRO A 57 -13.85 9.68 -6.55
C PRO A 57 -14.52 8.89 -7.69
N ASP A 58 -15.32 7.87 -7.36
CA ASP A 58 -15.95 6.95 -8.34
C ASP A 58 -16.79 7.66 -9.41
N LYS A 59 -17.61 8.62 -9.00
CA LYS A 59 -18.58 9.33 -9.87
C LYS A 59 -18.05 10.62 -10.50
N ARG A 60 -16.78 10.96 -10.32
CA ARG A 60 -16.19 12.22 -10.85
C ARG A 60 -15.51 12.02 -12.21
N SER A 61 -15.15 13.13 -12.84
CA SER A 61 -14.44 13.17 -14.13
C SER A 61 -13.13 12.38 -14.10
N LEU A 62 -12.72 11.87 -15.27
CA LEU A 62 -11.47 11.13 -15.44
C LEU A 62 -10.26 11.93 -14.93
N PHE A 63 -10.23 13.24 -15.19
CA PHE A 63 -9.19 14.13 -14.69
C PHE A 63 -9.06 14.08 -13.16
N THR A 64 -10.19 14.12 -12.44
CA THR A 64 -10.19 14.04 -10.97
C THR A 64 -9.63 12.71 -10.47
N LYS A 65 -9.95 11.61 -11.16
CA LYS A 65 -9.40 10.29 -10.85
C LYS A 65 -7.89 10.25 -11.05
N ILE A 66 -7.40 10.76 -12.18
CA ILE A 66 -5.96 10.83 -12.47
C ILE A 66 -5.23 11.68 -11.42
N MET A 67 -5.77 12.84 -11.06
CA MET A 67 -5.20 13.69 -10.01
C MET A 67 -5.15 12.97 -8.65
N HIS A 68 -6.18 12.20 -8.31
CA HIS A 68 -6.21 11.39 -7.09
C HIS A 68 -5.08 10.36 -7.06
N TYR A 69 -4.84 9.64 -8.17
CA TYR A 69 -3.70 8.74 -8.29
C TYR A 69 -2.37 9.47 -8.12
N ILE A 70 -2.18 10.58 -8.84
CA ILE A 70 -0.92 11.35 -8.79
C ILE A 70 -0.65 11.83 -7.36
N LEU A 71 -1.67 12.31 -6.65
CA LEU A 71 -1.53 12.80 -5.28
C LEU A 71 -1.04 11.69 -4.33
N PHE A 72 -1.74 10.56 -4.28
CA PHE A 72 -1.39 9.47 -3.36
C PHE A 72 -0.08 8.78 -3.71
N VAL A 73 0.21 8.58 -5.00
CA VAL A 73 1.51 8.06 -5.45
C VAL A 73 2.63 9.03 -5.06
N SER A 74 2.44 10.34 -5.24
CA SER A 74 3.43 11.34 -4.84
C SER A 74 3.70 11.30 -3.34
N ILE A 75 2.66 11.26 -2.49
CA ILE A 75 2.81 11.17 -1.03
C ILE A 75 3.66 9.95 -0.66
N MET A 76 3.37 8.78 -1.26
CA MET A 76 4.11 7.55 -1.00
C MET A 76 5.57 7.63 -1.45
N VAL A 77 5.81 8.11 -2.67
CA VAL A 77 7.18 8.21 -3.23
C VAL A 77 8.01 9.21 -2.45
N TRP A 78 7.47 10.38 -2.12
CA TRP A 78 8.17 11.38 -1.31
C TRP A 78 8.44 10.88 0.10
N PHE A 79 7.49 10.19 0.73
CA PHE A 79 7.70 9.57 2.03
C PHE A 79 8.86 8.56 1.99
N ILE A 80 8.89 7.68 0.99
CA ILE A 80 9.99 6.72 0.79
C ILE A 80 11.31 7.44 0.53
N TYR A 81 11.30 8.48 -0.31
CA TYR A 81 12.47 9.28 -0.65
C TYR A 81 13.07 9.95 0.60
N PHE A 82 12.25 10.66 1.38
CA PHE A 82 12.72 11.31 2.61
C PHE A 82 13.18 10.28 3.64
N THR A 83 12.43 9.21 3.83
CA THR A 83 12.81 8.14 4.75
C THR A 83 14.17 7.60 4.37
N ALA A 84 14.38 7.22 3.10
CA ALA A 84 15.65 6.69 2.63
C ALA A 84 16.80 7.72 2.74
N LYS A 85 16.51 9.01 2.53
CA LYS A 85 17.50 10.10 2.60
C LYS A 85 17.98 10.34 4.03
N TYR A 86 17.07 10.32 5.00
CA TYR A 86 17.39 10.57 6.40
C TYR A 86 17.79 9.30 7.18
N SER A 87 17.50 8.11 6.65
CA SER A 87 17.93 6.83 7.23
C SER A 87 19.20 6.24 6.61
N ASP A 88 19.85 6.99 5.71
CA ASP A 88 21.11 6.61 5.04
C ASP A 88 21.06 5.27 4.25
N ILE A 89 19.84 4.75 3.98
CA ILE A 89 19.58 3.52 3.21
C ILE A 89 20.01 3.68 1.73
N TYR A 90 20.07 4.92 1.24
CA TYR A 90 20.44 5.22 -0.15
C TYR A 90 21.80 4.70 -0.60
N LYS A 91 22.75 4.50 0.33
CA LYS A 91 24.07 3.95 0.01
C LYS A 91 24.00 2.50 -0.50
N PHE A 92 22.87 1.80 -0.28
CA PHE A 92 22.74 0.37 -0.60
C PHE A 92 22.17 0.08 -1.99
N LEU A 93 21.44 1.03 -2.59
CA LEU A 93 20.94 0.87 -3.96
C LEU A 93 21.88 1.62 -4.90
N GLY A 94 22.37 0.99 -5.98
CA GLY A 94 23.10 1.68 -7.05
C GLY A 94 22.19 2.58 -7.92
N GLY A 95 22.77 3.36 -8.85
CA GLY A 95 22.03 4.15 -9.86
C GLY A 95 21.89 5.65 -9.57
N THR A 96 21.27 6.40 -10.50
CA THR A 96 21.05 7.86 -10.37
C THR A 96 19.78 8.17 -9.58
N GLU A 97 19.76 9.31 -8.89
CA GLU A 97 18.59 9.79 -8.12
C GLU A 97 17.32 9.87 -8.98
N PHE A 98 17.46 10.32 -10.22
CA PHE A 98 16.34 10.38 -11.17
C PHE A 98 15.76 9.01 -11.48
N SER A 99 16.61 8.01 -11.75
CA SER A 99 16.15 6.64 -12.05
C SER A 99 15.42 6.01 -10.85
N ARG A 100 15.91 6.27 -9.63
CA ARG A 100 15.27 5.79 -8.39
C ARG A 100 13.89 6.41 -8.19
N LEU A 101 13.77 7.72 -8.38
CA LEU A 101 12.50 8.42 -8.29
C LEU A 101 11.51 7.93 -9.35
N ALA A 102 11.91 7.85 -10.62
CA ALA A 102 11.06 7.38 -11.71
C ALA A 102 10.55 5.95 -11.46
N ASN A 103 11.44 5.02 -11.07
CA ASN A 103 11.05 3.67 -10.69
C ASN A 103 10.12 3.64 -9.48
N GLY A 104 10.35 4.52 -8.50
CA GLY A 104 9.47 4.71 -7.36
C GLY A 104 8.05 5.09 -7.78
N TYR A 105 7.89 6.07 -8.67
CA TYR A 105 6.59 6.47 -9.20
C TYR A 105 5.89 5.34 -9.95
N VAL A 106 6.59 4.66 -10.87
CA VAL A 106 6.00 3.56 -11.65
C VAL A 106 5.56 2.41 -10.75
N ARG A 107 6.42 1.96 -9.83
CA ARG A 107 6.11 0.85 -8.92
C ARG A 107 4.93 1.17 -8.02
N ASN A 108 4.89 2.35 -7.40
CA ASN A 108 3.80 2.73 -6.52
C ASN A 108 2.49 2.94 -7.29
N PHE A 109 2.54 3.52 -8.49
CA PHE A 109 1.37 3.64 -9.35
C PHE A 109 0.74 2.27 -9.65
N LEU A 110 1.56 1.29 -10.03
CA LEU A 110 1.08 -0.07 -10.28
C LEU A 110 0.47 -0.73 -9.03
N GLN A 111 1.02 -0.47 -7.84
CA GLN A 111 0.46 -0.98 -6.59
C GLN A 111 -0.92 -0.37 -6.27
N PHE A 112 -1.06 0.96 -6.39
CA PHE A 112 -2.36 1.62 -6.20
C PHE A 112 -3.39 1.17 -7.23
N ALA A 113 -2.99 1.05 -8.50
CA ALA A 113 -3.86 0.55 -9.55
C ALA A 113 -4.29 -0.91 -9.28
N GLY A 114 -3.35 -1.78 -8.90
CA GLY A 114 -3.64 -3.16 -8.54
C GLY A 114 -4.57 -3.29 -7.33
N CYS A 115 -4.34 -2.48 -6.28
CA CYS A 115 -5.20 -2.43 -5.10
C CYS A 115 -6.63 -1.99 -5.45
N HIS A 116 -6.75 -0.92 -6.24
CA HIS A 116 -8.05 -0.44 -6.71
C HIS A 116 -8.80 -1.50 -7.52
N LEU A 117 -8.13 -2.11 -8.51
CA LEU A 117 -8.72 -3.15 -9.35
C LEU A 117 -9.16 -4.37 -8.53
N TYR A 118 -8.34 -4.81 -7.58
CA TYR A 118 -8.66 -5.93 -6.70
C TYR A 118 -9.91 -5.64 -5.87
N ILE A 119 -9.98 -4.46 -5.26
CA ILE A 119 -11.11 -4.04 -4.43
C ILE A 119 -12.38 -3.92 -5.27
N SER A 120 -12.32 -3.23 -6.41
CA SER A 120 -13.47 -3.13 -7.32
C SER A 120 -13.96 -4.51 -7.78
N TRP A 121 -13.05 -5.46 -8.03
CA TRP A 121 -13.41 -6.83 -8.37
C TRP A 121 -14.02 -7.60 -7.19
N PHE A 122 -13.42 -7.49 -6.00
CA PHE A 122 -13.83 -8.20 -4.80
C PHE A 122 -15.25 -7.80 -4.38
N PHE A 123 -15.52 -6.50 -4.29
CA PHE A 123 -16.84 -5.99 -3.93
C PHE A 123 -17.89 -6.19 -5.01
N LYS A 124 -17.51 -6.24 -6.29
CA LYS A 124 -18.45 -6.59 -7.36
C LYS A 124 -19.00 -8.01 -7.20
N LYS A 125 -18.22 -8.94 -6.64
CA LYS A 125 -18.68 -10.31 -6.38
C LYS A 125 -19.62 -10.43 -5.19
N GLU A 126 -19.44 -9.62 -4.15
CA GLU A 126 -20.33 -9.63 -2.98
C GLU A 126 -21.76 -9.24 -3.36
N ILE A 127 -21.93 -8.24 -4.24
CA ILE A 127 -23.26 -7.77 -4.67
C ILE A 127 -24.02 -8.84 -5.48
N VAL A 128 -23.32 -9.63 -6.30
CA VAL A 128 -23.93 -10.67 -7.15
C VAL A 128 -24.24 -11.96 -6.38
N ALA A 129 -23.62 -12.16 -5.20
CA ALA A 129 -23.85 -13.36 -4.38
C ALA A 129 -25.05 -13.20 -3.40
N GLU A 130 -25.56 -11.98 -3.23
CA GLU A 130 -26.72 -11.68 -2.37
C GLU A 130 -28.04 -11.48 -3.16
N GLU A 131 -27.98 -11.49 -4.50
CA GLU A 131 -29.14 -11.54 -5.42
C GLU A 131 -29.51 -12.99 -5.79
#